data_AF-A0A834XZ42-F1
#
_entry.id   AF-A0A834XZ42-F1
#
_cell.length_a   1.000
_cell.length_b   1.000
_cell.length_c   1.000
_cell.angle_alpha   90.00
_cell.angle_beta   90.00
_cell.angle_gamma   90.00
#
_symmetry.space_group_name_H-M   'P 1'
#
loop_
_entity.id
_entity.type
_entity.pdbx_description
1 polymer ?
#
loop_
_entity_poly.entity_id
_entity_poly.type
_entity_poly.pdbx_seq_one_letter_code
_entity_poly.pdbx_strand_id
1 'polypeptide(L)'
;MTEFIALTFSLNDPNEFAKATFLLLPNIVSVAKYLNIIIERKNIKKLMSYSKRDQFKPRNSIELKILENFKNQITMLFWTFGILKSYIQDKTIVDFFTDSVKFALSKIIMVINSINIASLRILGLWYSDDNAEKSKIYILYTLFLISIGALLIITEFIALIFSLSDSKEFANASFMFLANLISCTKILNMIIERKSIKNLMLFSKRDQFKPRDSVELKILENFKHQIKILYCTFGLLGNTSAILFTTASCFDDIPEKLYPYKAWLPVFLTKNYYYFITFFYQHLTTAYYANVNVAFDSFIAALMMETQAHLRILKYRFSKINDNYKENINITSTIEEKIQIEKKYLIDCFKYYFNIHEFAKSLNGTFTYSIFIQYFVNSIAICSSAFQLTYTDTLSKEFGSLIVYIICMTLQIYLYCSFGENISYESETLTLSIYDSEWTSLSINERKSLIIIMASTLAPQVYKSGYMITLSLRAFTNVSIIVNIHIYF
;
A
#
# COMPACT_ATOMS: atom_id res chain seq x y z
N MET A 1 -9.43 -22.49 23.31
CA MET A 1 -9.43 -23.04 21.94
C MET A 1 -10.09 -24.42 21.90
N THR A 2 -9.74 -25.33 22.81
CA THR A 2 -10.41 -26.63 23.00
C THR A 2 -11.84 -26.51 23.51
N GLU A 3 -12.14 -25.60 24.43
CA GLU A 3 -13.54 -25.27 24.82
C GLU A 3 -14.32 -24.57 23.71
N PHE A 4 -13.64 -23.82 22.82
CA PHE A 4 -14.26 -23.19 21.65
C PHE A 4 -14.69 -24.25 20.64
N ILE A 5 -13.80 -25.23 20.36
CA ILE A 5 -14.12 -26.38 19.51
C ILE A 5 -15.27 -27.21 20.11
N ALA A 6 -15.28 -27.42 21.43
CA ALA A 6 -16.37 -28.13 22.12
C ALA A 6 -17.71 -27.38 22.08
N LEU A 7 -17.72 -26.04 22.25
CA LEU A 7 -18.93 -25.21 22.11
C LEU A 7 -19.44 -25.16 20.66
N THR A 8 -18.54 -25.15 19.68
CA THR A 8 -18.91 -25.15 18.26
C THR A 8 -19.53 -26.47 17.80
N PHE A 9 -19.27 -27.59 18.49
CA PHE A 9 -19.89 -28.89 18.19
C PHE A 9 -21.29 -29.06 18.83
N SER A 10 -21.66 -28.28 19.85
CA SER A 10 -22.95 -28.43 20.55
C SER A 10 -24.06 -27.51 20.05
N LEU A 11 -23.75 -26.50 19.24
CA LEU A 11 -24.71 -25.50 18.78
C LEU A 11 -25.19 -25.81 17.37
N ASN A 12 -26.36 -26.45 17.27
CA ASN A 12 -27.05 -26.72 16.01
C ASN A 12 -27.88 -25.51 15.50
N ASP A 13 -27.94 -24.42 16.25
CA ASP A 13 -28.70 -23.21 15.91
C ASP A 13 -27.76 -22.06 15.45
N PRO A 14 -27.85 -21.60 14.20
CA PRO A 14 -27.03 -20.52 13.66
C PRO A 14 -27.13 -19.21 14.45
N ASN A 15 -28.27 -18.93 15.07
CA ASN A 15 -28.47 -17.70 15.85
C ASN A 15 -27.75 -17.75 17.20
N GLU A 16 -27.64 -18.93 17.80
CA GLU A 16 -26.86 -19.14 19.02
C GLU A 16 -25.35 -19.15 18.72
N PHE A 17 -24.94 -19.69 17.57
CA PHE A 17 -23.56 -19.63 17.11
C PHE A 17 -23.12 -18.19 16.79
N ALA A 18 -23.95 -17.42 16.10
CA ALA A 18 -23.71 -16.01 15.83
C ALA A 18 -23.61 -15.22 17.14
N LYS A 19 -24.51 -15.45 18.10
CA LYS A 19 -24.44 -14.86 19.45
C LYS A 19 -23.18 -15.26 20.21
N ALA A 20 -22.79 -16.53 20.21
CA ALA A 20 -21.58 -17.02 20.87
C ALA A 20 -20.31 -16.42 20.24
N THR A 21 -20.27 -16.31 18.91
CA THR A 21 -19.17 -15.68 18.16
C THR A 21 -19.12 -14.17 18.43
N PHE A 22 -20.28 -13.50 18.52
CA PHE A 22 -20.41 -12.08 18.91
C PHE A 22 -20.02 -11.82 20.37
N LEU A 23 -20.33 -12.74 21.28
CA LEU A 23 -19.99 -12.67 22.71
C LEU A 23 -18.50 -12.96 22.98
N LEU A 24 -17.87 -13.75 22.12
CA LEU A 24 -16.45 -14.14 22.27
C LEU A 24 -15.48 -13.27 21.46
N LEU A 25 -15.94 -12.55 20.43
CA LEU A 25 -15.13 -11.57 19.69
C LEU A 25 -14.47 -10.52 20.62
N PRO A 26 -15.18 -9.94 21.61
CA PRO A 26 -14.58 -9.06 22.60
C PRO A 26 -13.54 -9.76 23.47
N ASN A 27 -13.67 -11.07 23.72
CA ASN A 27 -12.71 -11.85 24.50
C ASN A 27 -11.46 -12.23 23.69
N ILE A 28 -11.58 -12.44 22.38
CA ILE A 28 -10.42 -12.62 21.49
C ILE A 28 -9.67 -11.29 21.33
N VAL A 29 -10.41 -10.18 21.20
CA VAL A 29 -9.86 -8.81 21.20
C VAL A 29 -9.30 -8.44 22.58
N SER A 30 -9.90 -8.91 23.68
CA SER A 30 -9.39 -8.69 25.04
C SER A 30 -8.14 -9.53 25.31
N VAL A 31 -8.06 -10.77 24.84
CA VAL A 31 -6.86 -11.63 24.90
C VAL A 31 -5.76 -11.06 24.01
N ALA A 32 -6.08 -10.54 22.82
CA ALA A 32 -5.13 -9.80 21.98
C ALA A 32 -4.66 -8.51 22.67
N LYS A 33 -5.56 -7.77 23.35
CA LYS A 33 -5.19 -6.64 24.23
C LYS A 33 -4.35 -7.10 25.43
N TYR A 34 -4.65 -8.23 26.05
CA TYR A 34 -3.97 -8.74 27.24
C TYR A 34 -2.56 -9.22 26.89
N LEU A 35 -2.40 -9.89 25.75
CA LEU A 35 -1.11 -10.27 25.16
C LEU A 35 -0.30 -9.02 24.78
N ASN A 36 -0.92 -7.98 24.21
CA ASN A 36 -0.25 -6.69 23.95
C ASN A 36 0.13 -5.94 25.24
N ILE A 37 -0.73 -5.98 26.27
CA ILE A 37 -0.49 -5.35 27.58
C ILE A 37 0.64 -6.06 28.34
N ILE A 38 0.77 -7.39 28.20
CA ILE A 38 1.88 -8.16 28.78
C ILE A 38 3.22 -7.78 28.09
N ILE A 39 3.20 -7.53 26.78
CA ILE A 39 4.40 -7.13 26.02
C ILE A 39 4.83 -5.68 26.32
N GLU A 40 3.90 -4.76 26.65
CA GLU A 40 4.20 -3.33 26.80
C GLU A 40 4.28 -2.78 28.25
N ARG A 41 4.10 -3.61 29.28
CA ARG A 41 4.04 -3.14 30.69
C ARG A 41 5.26 -2.33 31.18
N LYS A 42 6.43 -2.46 30.55
CA LYS A 42 7.63 -1.66 30.88
C LYS A 42 7.62 -0.23 30.34
N ASN A 43 6.88 0.07 29.26
CA ASN A 43 6.92 1.38 28.60
C ASN A 43 5.73 2.29 28.98
N ILE A 44 4.60 1.71 29.37
CA ILE A 44 3.37 2.47 29.71
C ILE A 44 3.53 3.30 31.00
N LYS A 45 4.27 2.80 32.01
CA LYS A 45 4.58 3.60 33.23
C LYS A 45 5.42 4.84 32.91
N LYS A 46 6.25 4.78 31.86
CA LYS A 46 7.11 5.88 31.41
C LYS A 46 6.36 6.89 30.53
N LEU A 47 5.33 6.44 29.81
CA LEU A 47 4.46 7.31 28.99
C LEU A 47 3.40 8.04 29.82
N MET A 48 2.85 7.41 30.87
CA MET A 48 1.89 8.08 31.76
C MET A 48 2.49 9.26 32.54
N SER A 49 3.82 9.31 32.73
CA SER A 49 4.48 10.47 33.33
C SER A 49 4.58 11.69 32.39
N TYR A 50 4.40 11.52 31.07
CA TYR A 50 4.46 12.64 30.11
C TYR A 50 3.11 13.29 29.82
N SER A 51 1.98 12.59 30.03
CA SER A 51 0.63 13.10 29.72
C SER A 51 0.10 14.22 30.63
N LYS A 52 0.85 14.63 31.66
CA LYS A 52 0.46 15.69 32.61
C LYS A 52 0.90 17.10 32.22
N ARG A 53 1.35 17.35 30.99
CA ARG A 53 1.70 18.70 30.53
C ARG A 53 0.78 19.11 29.37
N ASP A 54 -0.23 19.89 29.71
CA ASP A 54 -1.10 20.59 28.76
C ASP A 54 -0.29 21.57 27.92
N GLN A 55 -0.41 21.48 26.59
CA GLN A 55 -0.36 22.60 25.63
C GLN A 55 -0.33 22.06 24.19
N PHE A 56 -1.44 22.07 23.46
CA PHE A 56 -1.47 22.25 21.99
C PHE A 56 -2.89 22.65 21.56
N LYS A 57 -3.06 23.90 21.10
CA LYS A 57 -4.21 24.36 20.30
C LYS A 57 -3.70 24.70 18.88
N PRO A 58 -4.35 24.27 17.79
CA PRO A 58 -3.90 24.54 16.42
C PRO A 58 -4.16 26.01 16.01
N ARG A 59 -3.26 26.58 15.21
CA ARG A 59 -3.18 28.04 14.96
C ARG A 59 -3.25 28.47 13.49
N ASN A 60 -3.43 27.57 12.51
CA ASN A 60 -3.38 27.94 11.08
C ASN A 60 -4.61 27.53 10.25
N SER A 61 -5.02 28.41 9.34
CA SER A 61 -6.18 28.28 8.43
C SER A 61 -6.07 27.15 7.39
N ILE A 62 -4.86 26.65 7.14
CA ILE A 62 -4.60 25.50 6.26
C ILE A 62 -4.91 24.17 6.97
N GLU A 63 -4.62 24.06 8.28
CA GLU A 63 -4.99 22.89 9.08
C GLU A 63 -6.50 22.74 9.19
N LEU A 64 -7.23 23.87 9.26
CA LEU A 64 -8.70 23.90 9.22
C LEU A 64 -9.27 23.46 7.86
N LYS A 65 -8.69 23.91 6.73
CA LYS A 65 -9.10 23.47 5.38
C LYS A 65 -8.80 21.98 5.13
N ILE A 66 -7.71 21.46 5.69
CA ILE A 66 -7.37 20.04 5.61
C ILE A 66 -8.28 19.21 6.51
N LEU A 67 -8.63 19.69 7.71
CA LEU A 67 -9.66 19.11 8.58
C LEU A 67 -11.06 19.16 7.95
N GLU A 68 -11.39 20.18 7.16
CA GLU A 68 -12.64 20.26 6.38
C GLU A 68 -12.68 19.24 5.24
N ASN A 69 -11.57 19.06 4.51
CA ASN A 69 -11.45 17.98 3.51
C ASN A 69 -11.52 16.60 4.16
N PHE A 70 -10.90 16.43 5.34
CA PHE A 70 -10.98 15.21 6.15
C PHE A 70 -12.41 14.96 6.65
N LYS A 71 -13.12 16.02 7.06
CA LYS A 71 -14.54 15.97 7.44
C LYS A 71 -15.40 15.57 6.25
N ASN A 72 -15.17 16.11 5.06
CA ASN A 72 -15.93 15.76 3.85
C ASN A 72 -15.67 14.31 3.39
N GLN A 73 -14.44 13.79 3.50
CA GLN A 73 -14.12 12.38 3.20
C GLN A 73 -14.65 11.41 4.26
N ILE A 74 -14.60 11.80 5.54
CA ILE A 74 -15.28 11.09 6.63
C ILE A 74 -16.79 11.14 6.44
N THR A 75 -17.35 12.23 5.88
CA THR A 75 -18.78 12.34 5.55
C THR A 75 -19.17 11.39 4.41
N MET A 76 -18.23 11.11 3.49
CA MET A 76 -18.40 10.09 2.43
C MET A 76 -18.39 8.66 3.00
N LEU A 77 -17.49 8.39 3.96
CA LEU A 77 -17.52 7.16 4.78
C LEU A 77 -18.81 7.07 5.60
N PHE A 78 -19.27 8.16 6.23
CA PHE A 78 -20.57 8.22 6.91
C PHE A 78 -21.75 8.08 5.96
N TRP A 79 -21.61 8.42 4.68
CA TRP A 79 -22.60 8.15 3.64
C TRP A 79 -22.69 6.65 3.33
N THR A 80 -21.54 5.98 3.17
CA THR A 80 -21.49 4.51 3.05
C THR A 80 -21.95 3.79 4.33
N PHE A 81 -21.70 4.37 5.51
CA PHE A 81 -22.26 3.90 6.78
C PHE A 81 -23.73 4.32 6.99
N GLY A 82 -24.22 5.33 6.28
CA GLY A 82 -25.63 5.72 6.22
C GLY A 82 -26.47 4.64 5.55
N ILE A 83 -25.88 3.91 4.61
CA ILE A 83 -26.44 2.69 4.03
C ILE A 83 -26.47 1.57 5.09
N LEU A 84 -25.43 1.39 5.90
CA LEU A 84 -25.47 0.47 7.06
C LEU A 84 -26.51 0.87 8.12
N LYS A 85 -26.70 2.16 8.35
CA LYS A 85 -27.70 2.71 9.28
C LYS A 85 -29.14 2.46 8.80
N SER A 86 -29.34 2.28 7.49
CA SER A 86 -30.63 1.85 6.93
C SER A 86 -30.91 0.35 7.14
N TYR A 87 -29.87 -0.46 7.29
CA TYR A 87 -29.96 -1.93 7.47
C TYR A 87 -29.90 -2.38 8.93
N ILE A 88 -29.27 -1.61 9.83
CA ILE A 88 -29.12 -1.93 11.26
C ILE A 88 -29.98 -0.97 12.07
N GLN A 89 -31.13 -1.44 12.55
CA GLN A 89 -32.05 -0.65 13.38
C GLN A 89 -31.51 -0.38 14.81
N ASP A 90 -30.41 -1.04 15.20
CA ASP A 90 -29.87 -0.94 16.55
C ASP A 90 -28.72 0.08 16.65
N LYS A 91 -29.04 1.25 17.21
CA LYS A 91 -28.16 2.42 17.30
C LYS A 91 -26.89 2.16 18.12
N THR A 92 -26.95 1.21 19.05
CA THR A 92 -25.85 0.88 19.97
C THR A 92 -24.69 0.15 19.29
N ILE A 93 -24.99 -0.71 18.30
CA ILE A 93 -24.00 -1.48 17.55
C ILE A 93 -23.22 -0.57 16.60
N VAL A 94 -23.92 0.36 15.94
CA VAL A 94 -23.32 1.32 15.00
C VAL A 94 -22.34 2.25 15.73
N ASP A 95 -22.71 2.77 16.90
CA ASP A 95 -21.85 3.65 17.68
C ASP A 95 -20.62 2.90 18.24
N PHE A 96 -20.79 1.66 18.70
CA PHE A 96 -19.69 0.81 19.18
C PHE A 96 -18.65 0.50 18.09
N PHE A 97 -19.09 0.17 16.86
CA PHE A 97 -18.18 -0.04 15.73
C PHE A 97 -17.48 1.24 15.31
N THR A 98 -18.20 2.36 15.27
CA THR A 98 -17.64 3.67 14.87
C THR A 98 -16.55 4.12 15.84
N ASP A 99 -16.77 3.94 17.15
CA ASP A 99 -15.79 4.32 18.17
C ASP A 99 -14.62 3.34 18.28
N SER A 100 -14.86 2.04 18.03
CA SER A 100 -13.79 1.04 17.95
C SER A 100 -12.87 1.28 16.75
N VAL A 101 -13.42 1.69 15.61
CA VAL A 101 -12.67 2.05 14.40
C VAL A 101 -11.90 3.36 14.62
N LYS A 102 -12.51 4.40 15.23
CA LYS A 102 -11.82 5.65 15.60
C LYS A 102 -10.68 5.41 16.60
N PHE A 103 -10.87 4.52 17.57
CA PHE A 103 -9.87 4.18 18.57
C PHE A 103 -8.72 3.34 18.00
N ALA A 104 -9.00 2.40 17.09
CA ALA A 104 -7.99 1.66 16.36
C ALA A 104 -7.18 2.59 15.43
N LEU A 105 -7.86 3.50 14.73
CA LEU A 105 -7.25 4.50 13.87
C LEU A 105 -6.31 5.44 14.62
N SER A 106 -6.73 5.97 15.76
CA SER A 106 -5.92 6.91 16.54
C SER A 106 -4.65 6.27 17.11
N LYS A 107 -4.69 4.98 17.47
CA LYS A 107 -3.52 4.24 17.96
C LYS A 107 -2.59 3.76 16.85
N ILE A 108 -3.12 3.36 15.70
CA ILE A 108 -2.31 2.94 14.55
C ILE A 108 -1.50 4.13 14.03
N ILE A 109 -2.10 5.33 13.94
CA ILE A 109 -1.48 6.59 13.48
C ILE A 109 -0.21 6.98 14.26
N MET A 110 0.12 6.40 15.42
CA MET A 110 1.27 6.83 16.22
C MET A 110 2.57 6.03 16.00
N VAL A 111 2.56 4.86 15.34
CA VAL A 111 3.73 3.95 15.28
C VAL A 111 3.99 3.48 13.84
N ILE A 112 4.39 4.35 12.89
CA ILE A 112 4.31 4.01 11.45
C ILE A 112 5.52 4.44 10.60
N ASN A 113 6.72 3.93 10.92
CA ASN A 113 7.75 3.68 9.88
C ASN A 113 8.11 2.18 9.82
N SER A 114 7.73 1.42 10.85
CA SER A 114 7.87 -0.03 10.97
C SER A 114 6.68 -0.82 10.45
N ILE A 115 5.51 -0.20 10.19
CA ILE A 115 4.28 -0.96 9.87
C ILE A 115 4.37 -1.68 8.53
N ASN A 116 4.75 -1.02 7.44
CA ASN A 116 4.73 -1.70 6.15
C ASN A 116 5.69 -2.91 6.12
N ILE A 117 6.91 -2.73 6.66
CA ILE A 117 7.88 -3.82 6.82
C ILE A 117 7.38 -4.88 7.82
N ALA A 118 6.69 -4.49 8.90
CA ALA A 118 6.09 -5.42 9.84
C ALA A 118 4.92 -6.20 9.21
N SER A 119 4.11 -5.57 8.36
CA SER A 119 3.04 -6.21 7.60
C SER A 119 3.61 -7.21 6.61
N LEU A 120 4.65 -6.83 5.85
CA LEU A 120 5.37 -7.77 4.99
C LEU A 120 5.96 -8.94 5.78
N ARG A 121 6.45 -8.72 7.01
CA ARG A 121 6.91 -9.80 7.91
C ARG A 121 5.77 -10.73 8.31
N ILE A 122 4.64 -10.19 8.76
CA ILE A 122 3.45 -10.95 9.18
C ILE A 122 2.89 -11.76 8.02
N LEU A 123 2.88 -11.20 6.80
CA LEU A 123 2.34 -11.86 5.61
C LEU A 123 3.28 -12.92 5.01
N GLY A 124 4.43 -13.18 5.63
CA GLY A 124 5.42 -14.15 5.14
C GLY A 124 6.31 -13.65 4.00
N LEU A 125 6.25 -12.36 3.64
CA LEU A 125 6.91 -11.80 2.45
C LEU A 125 8.30 -11.22 2.70
N TRP A 126 8.61 -10.86 3.94
CA TRP A 126 9.88 -10.22 4.26
C TRP A 126 10.49 -10.75 5.55
N TYR A 127 11.66 -11.37 5.44
CA TYR A 127 12.45 -11.79 6.60
C TYR A 127 13.83 -11.16 6.61
N SER A 128 14.23 -10.67 7.78
CA SER A 128 15.31 -9.69 7.97
C SER A 128 16.29 -10.04 9.09
N ASP A 129 16.18 -11.21 9.71
CA ASP A 129 17.07 -11.57 10.82
C ASP A 129 18.18 -12.49 10.33
N ASP A 130 19.43 -12.26 10.75
CA ASP A 130 20.60 -13.05 10.34
C ASP A 130 20.72 -14.39 11.10
N ASN A 131 19.75 -14.72 11.97
CA ASN A 131 19.75 -15.97 12.73
C ASN A 131 19.27 -17.15 11.87
N ALA A 132 20.17 -18.08 11.56
CA ALA A 132 19.92 -19.23 10.69
C ALA A 132 18.69 -20.08 11.09
N GLU A 133 18.47 -20.32 12.39
CA GLU A 133 17.35 -21.14 12.87
C GLU A 133 16.00 -20.45 12.74
N LYS A 134 15.91 -19.17 13.16
CA LYS A 134 14.71 -18.35 12.97
C LYS A 134 14.38 -18.19 11.49
N SER A 135 15.38 -18.22 10.62
CA SER A 135 15.22 -18.11 9.17
C SER A 135 14.54 -19.34 8.59
N LYS A 136 14.97 -20.54 9.00
CA LYS A 136 14.33 -21.80 8.56
C LYS A 136 12.87 -21.87 8.98
N ILE A 137 12.56 -21.52 10.22
CA ILE A 137 11.17 -21.51 10.73
C ILE A 137 10.31 -20.52 9.94
N TYR A 138 10.84 -19.32 9.66
CA TYR A 138 10.11 -18.34 8.88
C TYR A 138 9.87 -18.79 7.43
N ILE A 139 10.84 -19.44 6.79
CA ILE A 139 10.66 -19.99 5.45
C ILE A 139 9.56 -21.06 5.43
N LEU A 140 9.53 -21.96 6.43
CA LEU A 140 8.44 -22.94 6.57
C LEU A 140 7.07 -22.26 6.75
N TYR A 141 7.01 -21.20 7.55
CA TYR A 141 5.80 -20.39 7.72
C TYR A 141 5.35 -19.73 6.40
N THR A 142 6.28 -19.13 5.65
CA THR A 142 5.99 -18.55 4.33
C THR A 142 5.48 -19.61 3.35
N LEU A 143 6.13 -20.77 3.28
CA LEU A 143 5.71 -21.87 2.41
C LEU A 143 4.31 -22.37 2.78
N PHE A 144 4.00 -22.45 4.08
CA PHE A 144 2.67 -22.80 4.55
C PHE A 144 1.61 -21.80 4.09
N LEU A 145 1.83 -20.48 4.26
CA LEU A 145 0.89 -19.46 3.78
C LEU A 145 0.69 -19.51 2.25
N ILE A 146 1.78 -19.65 1.49
CA ILE A 146 1.72 -19.75 0.02
C ILE A 146 0.96 -21.01 -0.40
N SER A 147 1.16 -22.13 0.29
CA SER A 147 0.47 -23.39 -0.03
C SER A 147 -1.04 -23.29 0.20
N ILE A 148 -1.47 -22.64 1.29
CA ILE A 148 -2.88 -22.40 1.61
C ILE A 148 -3.52 -21.52 0.53
N GLY A 149 -2.85 -20.45 0.11
CA GLY A 149 -3.35 -19.57 -0.94
C GLY A 149 -3.39 -20.25 -2.32
N ALA A 150 -2.33 -20.98 -2.68
CA ALA A 150 -2.24 -21.68 -3.95
C ALA A 150 -3.38 -22.71 -4.15
N LEU A 151 -3.79 -23.38 -3.08
CA LEU A 151 -4.94 -24.29 -3.10
C LEU A 151 -6.24 -23.56 -3.50
N LEU A 152 -6.46 -22.34 -3.01
CA LEU A 152 -7.64 -21.54 -3.36
C LEU A 152 -7.62 -21.15 -4.84
N ILE A 153 -6.46 -20.73 -5.35
CA ILE A 153 -6.33 -20.35 -6.77
C ILE A 153 -6.58 -21.54 -7.69
N ILE A 154 -6.12 -22.73 -7.31
CA ILE A 154 -6.36 -23.94 -8.09
C ILE A 154 -7.87 -24.25 -8.14
N THR A 155 -8.58 -24.13 -7.00
CA THR A 155 -10.03 -24.38 -6.97
C THR A 155 -10.83 -23.32 -7.73
N GLU A 156 -10.43 -22.05 -7.66
CA GLU A 156 -11.00 -20.96 -8.45
C GLU A 156 -10.74 -21.16 -9.95
N PHE A 157 -9.54 -21.58 -10.34
CA PHE A 157 -9.20 -21.86 -11.73
C PHE A 157 -10.03 -23.01 -12.32
N ILE A 158 -10.21 -24.09 -11.55
CA ILE A 158 -11.08 -25.21 -11.95
C ILE A 158 -12.53 -24.74 -12.10
N ALA A 159 -13.04 -23.91 -11.17
CA ALA A 159 -14.37 -23.33 -11.30
C ALA A 159 -14.51 -22.46 -12.57
N LEU A 160 -13.49 -21.67 -12.88
CA LEU A 160 -13.45 -20.85 -14.10
C LEU A 160 -13.56 -21.72 -15.36
N ILE A 161 -12.85 -22.85 -15.41
CA ILE A 161 -12.94 -23.81 -16.54
C ILE A 161 -14.36 -24.37 -16.67
N PHE A 162 -14.99 -24.75 -15.56
CA PHE A 162 -16.37 -25.26 -15.60
C PHE A 162 -17.40 -24.19 -15.98
N SER A 163 -17.08 -22.91 -15.80
CA SER A 163 -17.94 -21.79 -16.18
C SER A 163 -17.73 -21.28 -17.61
N LEU A 164 -16.85 -21.91 -18.42
CA LEU A 164 -16.57 -21.46 -19.79
C LEU A 164 -17.77 -21.51 -20.73
N SER A 165 -18.79 -22.32 -20.43
CA SER A 165 -19.98 -22.47 -21.27
C SER A 165 -20.98 -21.31 -21.15
N ASP A 166 -20.93 -20.55 -20.06
CA ASP A 166 -21.85 -19.43 -19.81
C ASP A 166 -21.05 -18.17 -19.47
N SER A 167 -21.20 -17.13 -20.31
CA SER A 167 -20.52 -15.85 -20.14
C SER A 167 -20.81 -15.17 -18.80
N LYS A 168 -22.03 -15.31 -18.25
CA LYS A 168 -22.42 -14.72 -16.97
C LYS A 168 -21.73 -15.43 -15.82
N GLU A 169 -21.71 -16.75 -15.86
CA GLU A 169 -21.02 -17.57 -14.88
C GLU A 169 -19.51 -17.40 -14.93
N PHE A 170 -18.94 -17.26 -16.12
CA PHE A 170 -17.52 -17.01 -16.34
C PHE A 170 -17.10 -15.67 -15.73
N ALA A 171 -17.85 -14.60 -15.99
CA ALA A 171 -17.56 -13.29 -15.43
C ALA A 171 -17.61 -13.28 -13.89
N ASN A 172 -18.57 -14.00 -13.30
CA ASN A 172 -18.67 -14.14 -11.84
C ASN A 172 -17.53 -14.98 -11.24
N ALA A 173 -17.05 -16.01 -11.96
CA ALA A 173 -15.89 -16.79 -11.53
C ALA A 173 -14.56 -16.01 -11.69
N SER A 174 -14.47 -15.10 -12.67
CA SER A 174 -13.20 -14.48 -13.08
C SER A 174 -12.73 -13.36 -12.14
N PHE A 175 -13.62 -12.55 -11.58
CA PHE A 175 -13.20 -11.31 -10.88
C PHE A 175 -12.33 -11.61 -9.65
N MET A 176 -12.70 -12.59 -8.83
CA MET A 176 -11.94 -12.95 -7.62
C MET A 176 -10.66 -13.72 -7.99
N PHE A 177 -10.77 -14.65 -8.95
CA PHE A 177 -9.62 -15.38 -9.49
C PHE A 177 -8.53 -14.44 -10.00
N LEU A 178 -8.89 -13.44 -10.81
CA LEU A 178 -7.93 -12.47 -11.37
C LEU A 178 -7.28 -11.61 -10.27
N ALA A 179 -8.03 -11.22 -9.23
CA ALA A 179 -7.48 -10.48 -8.09
C ALA A 179 -6.48 -11.32 -7.27
N ASN A 180 -6.79 -12.60 -7.04
CA ASN A 180 -5.90 -13.53 -6.35
C ASN A 180 -4.66 -13.86 -7.19
N LEU A 181 -4.81 -13.96 -8.52
CA LEU A 181 -3.71 -14.16 -9.46
C LEU A 181 -2.68 -13.02 -9.40
N ILE A 182 -3.14 -11.76 -9.33
CA ILE A 182 -2.26 -10.59 -9.14
C ILE A 182 -1.52 -10.67 -7.80
N SER A 183 -2.23 -11.08 -6.75
CA SER A 183 -1.62 -11.21 -5.43
C SER A 183 -0.49 -12.24 -5.46
N CYS A 184 -0.67 -13.36 -6.16
CA CYS A 184 0.37 -14.36 -6.35
C CYS A 184 1.57 -13.85 -7.15
N THR A 185 1.36 -13.04 -8.20
CA THR A 185 2.48 -12.49 -8.97
C THR A 185 3.33 -11.54 -8.13
N LYS A 186 2.70 -10.76 -7.23
CA LYS A 186 3.39 -9.92 -6.25
C LYS A 186 4.19 -10.73 -5.22
N ILE A 187 3.62 -11.83 -4.71
CA ILE A 187 4.32 -12.76 -3.80
C ILE A 187 5.57 -13.33 -4.50
N LEU A 188 5.41 -13.83 -5.73
CA LEU A 188 6.51 -14.37 -6.51
C LEU A 188 7.59 -13.31 -6.75
N ASN A 189 7.22 -12.07 -7.08
CA ASN A 189 8.17 -10.99 -7.25
C ASN A 189 8.96 -10.71 -5.96
N MET A 190 8.29 -10.66 -4.79
CA MET A 190 8.97 -10.46 -3.49
C MET A 190 9.98 -11.56 -3.17
N ILE A 191 9.71 -12.80 -3.59
CA ILE A 191 10.59 -13.96 -3.36
C ILE A 191 11.77 -13.95 -4.33
N ILE A 192 11.50 -13.79 -5.63
CA ILE A 192 12.52 -13.83 -6.69
C ILE A 192 13.48 -12.64 -6.54
N GLU A 193 12.94 -11.45 -6.36
CA GLU A 193 13.72 -10.21 -6.33
C GLU A 193 14.23 -9.82 -4.93
N ARG A 194 14.18 -10.76 -3.99
CA ARG A 194 14.52 -10.52 -2.59
C ARG A 194 15.90 -9.89 -2.39
N LYS A 195 16.89 -10.33 -3.18
CA LYS A 195 18.26 -9.77 -3.12
C LYS A 195 18.29 -8.32 -3.61
N SER A 196 17.62 -8.04 -4.73
CA SER A 196 17.47 -6.70 -5.30
C SER A 196 16.77 -5.77 -4.32
N ILE A 197 15.66 -6.21 -3.72
CA ILE A 197 14.92 -5.45 -2.69
C ILE A 197 15.78 -5.19 -1.46
N LYS A 198 16.55 -6.18 -0.97
CA LYS A 198 17.48 -5.98 0.14
C LYS A 198 18.53 -4.92 -0.20
N ASN A 199 19.05 -4.94 -1.41
CA ASN A 199 20.02 -3.95 -1.87
C ASN A 199 19.41 -2.55 -1.95
N LEU A 200 18.17 -2.40 -2.45
CA LEU A 200 17.44 -1.13 -2.46
C LEU A 200 17.27 -0.58 -1.04
N MET A 201 16.85 -1.40 -0.09
CA MET A 201 16.69 -0.99 1.32
C MET A 201 18.02 -0.61 1.98
N LEU A 202 19.13 -1.25 1.60
CA LEU A 202 20.47 -0.87 2.07
C LEU A 202 20.96 0.42 1.42
N PHE A 203 20.59 0.66 0.16
CA PHE A 203 20.95 1.85 -0.59
C PHE A 203 20.39 3.12 0.07
N SER A 204 19.12 3.09 0.45
CA SER A 204 18.42 4.12 1.22
C SER A 204 19.12 4.49 2.54
N LYS A 205 19.84 3.54 3.16
CA LYS A 205 20.53 3.72 4.44
C LYS A 205 21.96 4.24 4.32
N ARG A 206 22.50 4.42 3.11
CA ARG A 206 23.87 4.91 2.92
C ARG A 206 24.00 6.33 3.47
N ASP A 207 25.18 6.66 3.99
CA ASP A 207 25.45 7.97 4.60
C ASP A 207 25.19 9.15 3.66
N GLN A 208 25.36 8.97 2.35
CA GLN A 208 25.11 9.99 1.34
C GLN A 208 23.64 10.41 1.22
N PHE A 209 22.70 9.57 1.67
CA PHE A 209 21.26 9.82 1.68
C PHE A 209 20.76 10.42 3.00
N LYS A 210 21.65 10.61 3.98
CA LYS A 210 21.31 11.34 5.20
C LYS A 210 21.07 12.82 4.88
N PRO A 211 20.06 13.44 5.51
CA PRO A 211 19.82 14.86 5.34
C PRO A 211 20.93 15.68 5.98
N ARG A 212 21.31 16.79 5.35
CA ARG A 212 22.38 17.70 5.79
C ARG A 212 21.87 18.83 6.68
N ASP A 213 20.63 19.25 6.48
CA ASP A 213 20.02 20.37 7.20
C ASP A 213 18.55 20.09 7.58
N SER A 214 17.95 21.06 8.27
CA SER A 214 16.56 20.98 8.73
C SER A 214 15.55 20.98 7.59
N VAL A 215 15.88 21.56 6.44
CA VAL A 215 15.01 21.60 5.25
C VAL A 215 14.97 20.23 4.58
N GLU A 216 16.13 19.60 4.36
CA GLU A 216 16.22 18.23 3.85
C GLU A 216 15.51 17.24 4.79
N LEU A 217 15.68 17.39 6.10
CA LEU A 217 14.93 16.60 7.10
C LEU A 217 13.42 16.77 6.92
N LYS A 218 12.94 18.01 6.81
CA LYS A 218 11.51 18.31 6.64
C LYS A 218 10.95 17.74 5.33
N ILE A 219 11.72 17.77 4.24
CA ILE A 219 11.34 17.11 2.98
C ILE A 219 11.11 15.62 3.22
N LEU A 220 12.08 14.91 3.81
CA LEU A 220 11.96 13.47 4.09
C LEU A 220 10.80 13.15 5.06
N GLU A 221 10.59 13.98 6.09
CA GLU A 221 9.50 13.80 7.04
C GLU A 221 8.13 13.96 6.38
N ASN A 222 7.97 14.95 5.50
CA ASN A 222 6.74 15.14 4.74
C ASN A 222 6.42 13.92 3.87
N PHE A 223 7.43 13.37 3.16
CA PHE A 223 7.23 12.16 2.37
C PHE A 223 6.90 10.94 3.23
N LYS A 224 7.61 10.74 4.34
CA LYS A 224 7.25 9.68 5.31
C LYS A 224 5.82 9.82 5.82
N HIS A 225 5.36 11.04 6.05
CA HIS A 225 3.99 11.31 6.45
C HIS A 225 2.98 10.98 5.34
N GLN A 226 3.28 11.32 4.08
CA GLN A 226 2.44 10.98 2.93
C GLN A 226 2.34 9.46 2.71
N ILE A 227 3.46 8.74 2.77
CA ILE A 227 3.50 7.27 2.67
C ILE A 227 2.62 6.65 3.76
N LYS A 228 2.71 7.18 4.97
CA LYS A 228 1.94 6.72 6.12
C LYS A 228 0.44 6.95 5.93
N ILE A 229 0.05 8.13 5.44
CA ILE A 229 -1.35 8.42 5.11
C ILE A 229 -1.83 7.45 4.04
N LEU A 230 -1.07 7.27 2.96
CA LEU A 230 -1.39 6.35 1.87
C LEU A 230 -1.58 4.92 2.36
N TYR A 231 -0.65 4.39 3.16
CA TYR A 231 -0.77 3.04 3.72
C TYR A 231 -2.02 2.90 4.59
N CYS A 232 -2.29 3.88 5.46
CA CYS A 232 -3.46 3.85 6.33
C CYS A 232 -4.77 3.95 5.53
N THR A 233 -4.87 4.84 4.55
CA THR A 233 -6.09 5.00 3.74
C THR A 233 -6.32 3.76 2.88
N PHE A 234 -5.28 3.22 2.25
CA PHE A 234 -5.38 2.04 1.40
C PHE A 234 -5.66 0.77 2.21
N GLY A 235 -5.00 0.62 3.36
CA GLY A 235 -5.29 -0.46 4.31
C GLY A 235 -6.69 -0.37 4.90
N LEU A 236 -7.19 0.82 5.20
CA LEU A 236 -8.58 1.00 5.66
C LEU A 236 -9.56 0.58 4.57
N LEU A 237 -9.40 1.07 3.35
CA LEU A 237 -10.28 0.71 2.23
C LEU A 237 -10.29 -0.80 1.97
N GLY A 238 -9.13 -1.45 2.01
CA GLY A 238 -9.01 -2.89 1.83
C GLY A 238 -9.65 -3.69 2.97
N ASN A 239 -9.44 -3.28 4.22
CA ASN A 239 -10.04 -4.00 5.37
C ASN A 239 -11.53 -3.72 5.51
N THR A 240 -12.00 -2.49 5.23
CA THR A 240 -13.44 -2.19 5.27
C THR A 240 -14.18 -2.94 4.19
N SER A 241 -13.66 -3.02 2.96
CA SER A 241 -14.26 -3.85 1.90
C SER A 241 -14.31 -5.32 2.32
N ALA A 242 -13.21 -5.89 2.81
CA ALA A 242 -13.18 -7.28 3.27
C ALA A 242 -14.19 -7.56 4.41
N ILE A 243 -14.29 -6.65 5.39
CA ILE A 243 -15.27 -6.77 6.48
C ILE A 243 -16.70 -6.68 5.94
N LEU A 244 -16.99 -5.71 5.08
CA LEU A 244 -18.32 -5.53 4.49
C LEU A 244 -18.75 -6.76 3.70
N PHE A 245 -17.88 -7.29 2.84
CA PHE A 245 -18.12 -8.53 2.11
C PHE A 245 -18.36 -9.70 3.07
N THR A 246 -17.51 -9.90 4.07
CA THR A 246 -17.68 -10.97 5.06
C THR A 246 -19.00 -10.85 5.80
N THR A 247 -19.37 -9.65 6.23
CA THR A 247 -20.63 -9.43 6.94
C THR A 247 -21.84 -9.67 6.04
N ALA A 248 -21.80 -9.23 4.78
CA ALA A 248 -22.88 -9.49 3.82
C ALA A 248 -23.06 -10.99 3.59
N SER A 249 -21.95 -11.71 3.33
CA SER A 249 -21.95 -13.16 3.18
C SER A 249 -22.46 -13.91 4.42
N CYS A 250 -22.19 -13.38 5.62
CA CYS A 250 -22.75 -13.98 6.84
C CYS A 250 -24.28 -13.88 6.92
N PHE A 251 -24.89 -12.82 6.38
CA PHE A 251 -26.34 -12.62 6.44
C PHE A 251 -27.08 -13.28 5.27
N ASP A 252 -26.48 -13.30 4.09
CA ASP A 252 -27.13 -13.78 2.87
C ASP A 252 -26.75 -15.23 2.53
N ASP A 253 -25.45 -15.57 2.60
CA ASP A 253 -24.95 -16.86 2.11
C ASP A 253 -25.11 -17.98 3.15
N ILE A 254 -24.99 -17.68 4.45
CA ILE A 254 -25.09 -18.69 5.53
C ILE A 254 -26.49 -19.33 5.61
N PRO A 255 -27.61 -18.59 5.55
CA PRO A 255 -28.94 -19.18 5.57
C PRO A 255 -29.19 -20.16 4.42
N GLU A 256 -28.68 -19.84 3.23
CA GLU A 256 -28.85 -20.65 2.01
C GLU A 256 -27.70 -21.65 1.77
N LYS A 257 -26.63 -21.60 2.59
CA LYS A 257 -25.39 -22.36 2.44
C LYS A 257 -24.70 -22.16 1.09
N LEU A 258 -24.72 -20.94 0.61
CA LEU A 258 -23.99 -20.52 -0.59
C LEU A 258 -22.54 -20.19 -0.23
N TYR A 259 -21.64 -20.29 -1.19
CA TYR A 259 -20.25 -19.87 -1.00
C TYR A 259 -20.06 -18.44 -1.54
N PRO A 260 -19.34 -17.57 -0.81
CA PRO A 260 -19.15 -16.16 -1.18
C PRO A 260 -18.39 -15.99 -2.50
N TYR A 261 -17.52 -16.94 -2.83
CA TYR A 261 -16.73 -16.93 -4.04
C TYR A 261 -16.90 -18.25 -4.77
N LYS A 262 -17.05 -18.15 -6.09
CA LYS A 262 -17.20 -19.31 -6.97
C LYS A 262 -15.87 -20.07 -7.05
N ALA A 263 -15.82 -21.21 -6.39
CA ALA A 263 -14.66 -22.11 -6.38
C ALA A 263 -15.13 -23.56 -6.48
N TRP A 264 -14.31 -24.41 -7.11
CA TRP A 264 -14.64 -25.83 -7.23
C TRP A 264 -14.28 -26.54 -5.93
N LEU A 265 -15.26 -27.19 -5.32
CA LEU A 265 -15.10 -27.91 -4.06
C LEU A 265 -15.41 -29.39 -4.27
N PRO A 266 -14.53 -30.30 -3.82
CA PRO A 266 -14.82 -31.73 -3.81
C PRO A 266 -16.16 -32.05 -3.13
N VAL A 267 -16.89 -33.06 -3.61
CA VAL A 267 -18.27 -33.38 -3.16
C VAL A 267 -18.39 -33.68 -1.66
N PHE A 268 -17.33 -34.16 -0.99
CA PHE A 268 -17.36 -34.32 0.47
C PHE A 268 -17.36 -32.98 1.23
N LEU A 269 -16.89 -31.92 0.56
CA LEU A 269 -17.04 -30.47 0.75
C LEU A 269 -18.40 -29.97 1.25
N THR A 270 -19.47 -30.58 0.75
CA THR A 270 -20.82 -29.99 0.79
C THR A 270 -21.63 -30.38 2.03
N LYS A 271 -21.06 -31.21 2.92
CA LYS A 271 -21.70 -31.55 4.21
C LYS A 271 -21.69 -30.33 5.15
N ASN A 272 -22.75 -30.18 5.96
CA ASN A 272 -22.96 -29.01 6.85
C ASN A 272 -21.74 -28.62 7.70
N TYR A 273 -20.92 -29.57 8.16
CA TYR A 273 -19.75 -29.26 8.99
C TYR A 273 -18.56 -28.71 8.18
N TYR A 274 -18.38 -29.19 6.94
CA TYR A 274 -17.30 -28.71 6.08
C TYR A 274 -17.64 -27.36 5.44
N TYR A 275 -18.93 -27.05 5.28
CA TYR A 275 -19.37 -25.74 4.81
C TYR A 275 -18.69 -24.60 5.58
N PHE A 276 -18.77 -24.61 6.92
CA PHE A 276 -18.17 -23.56 7.74
C PHE A 276 -16.64 -23.53 7.63
N ILE A 277 -15.98 -24.69 7.55
CA ILE A 277 -14.52 -24.79 7.39
C ILE A 277 -14.11 -24.10 6.08
N THR A 278 -14.78 -24.43 4.97
CA THR A 278 -14.51 -23.84 3.66
C THR A 278 -14.87 -22.36 3.60
N PHE A 279 -15.98 -21.96 4.24
CA PHE A 279 -16.41 -20.56 4.32
C PHE A 279 -15.36 -19.69 5.02
N PHE A 280 -14.85 -20.12 6.19
CA PHE A 280 -13.80 -19.39 6.90
C PHE A 280 -12.47 -19.45 6.15
N TYR A 281 -12.14 -20.57 5.52
CA TYR A 281 -10.94 -20.71 4.69
C TYR A 281 -10.93 -19.70 3.52
N GLN A 282 -12.04 -19.58 2.79
CA GLN A 282 -12.18 -18.61 1.69
C GLN A 282 -12.00 -17.18 2.20
N HIS A 283 -12.70 -16.78 3.26
CA HIS A 283 -12.58 -15.43 3.82
C HIS A 283 -11.19 -15.09 4.34
N LEU A 284 -10.56 -16.01 5.08
CA LEU A 284 -9.21 -15.79 5.62
C LEU A 284 -8.17 -15.69 4.50
N THR A 285 -8.29 -16.51 3.46
CA THR A 285 -7.35 -16.52 2.33
C THR A 285 -7.53 -15.28 1.45
N THR A 286 -8.77 -14.85 1.18
CA THR A 286 -9.04 -13.60 0.47
C THR A 286 -8.56 -12.39 1.27
N ALA A 287 -8.77 -12.37 2.59
CA ALA A 287 -8.24 -11.32 3.46
C ALA A 287 -6.70 -11.30 3.46
N TYR A 288 -6.06 -12.47 3.44
CA TYR A 288 -4.61 -12.58 3.28
C TYR A 288 -4.14 -11.94 1.97
N TYR A 289 -4.73 -12.30 0.83
CA TYR A 289 -4.38 -11.73 -0.48
C TYR A 289 -4.64 -10.23 -0.59
N ALA A 290 -5.75 -9.73 -0.03
CA ALA A 290 -6.03 -8.30 0.04
C ALA A 290 -4.93 -7.54 0.80
N ASN A 291 -4.48 -8.07 1.94
CA ASN A 291 -3.39 -7.46 2.71
C ASN A 291 -2.03 -7.57 2.01
N VAL A 292 -1.77 -8.67 1.27
CA VAL A 292 -0.60 -8.80 0.39
C VAL A 292 -0.56 -7.69 -0.65
N ASN A 293 -1.68 -7.42 -1.33
CA ASN A 293 -1.79 -6.33 -2.30
C ASN A 293 -1.48 -4.97 -1.66
N VAL A 294 -2.13 -4.65 -0.54
CA VAL A 294 -1.94 -3.37 0.16
C VAL A 294 -0.48 -3.20 0.59
N ALA A 295 0.12 -4.22 1.20
CA ALA A 295 1.50 -4.16 1.69
C ALA A 295 2.49 -3.98 0.54
N PHE A 296 2.33 -4.74 -0.55
CA PHE A 296 3.20 -4.67 -1.72
C PHE A 296 3.09 -3.32 -2.43
N ASP A 297 1.87 -2.86 -2.74
CA ASP A 297 1.65 -1.61 -3.47
C ASP A 297 2.15 -0.41 -2.64
N SER A 298 1.89 -0.42 -1.33
CA SER A 298 2.40 0.62 -0.43
C SER A 298 3.92 0.58 -0.31
N PHE A 299 4.54 -0.60 -0.43
CA PHE A 299 5.99 -0.74 -0.36
C PHE A 299 6.67 -0.15 -1.59
N ILE A 300 6.16 -0.44 -2.78
CA ILE A 300 6.68 0.18 -4.02
C ILE A 300 6.43 1.68 -4.00
N ALA A 301 5.22 2.12 -3.61
CA ALA A 301 4.90 3.53 -3.47
C ALA A 301 5.90 4.26 -2.55
N ALA A 302 6.28 3.63 -1.42
CA ALA A 302 7.28 4.18 -0.51
C ALA A 302 8.64 4.40 -1.18
N LEU A 303 9.13 3.41 -1.94
CA LEU A 303 10.43 3.51 -2.63
C LEU A 303 10.39 4.53 -3.80
N MET A 304 9.26 4.62 -4.49
CA MET A 304 9.05 5.62 -5.54
C MET A 304 8.99 7.04 -4.96
N MET A 305 8.23 7.25 -3.88
CA MET A 305 8.21 8.53 -3.16
C MET A 305 9.56 8.90 -2.56
N GLU A 306 10.35 7.92 -2.12
CA GLU A 306 11.72 8.15 -1.65
C GLU A 306 12.63 8.66 -2.78
N THR A 307 12.52 8.09 -3.99
CA THR A 307 13.21 8.62 -5.18
C THR A 307 12.81 10.07 -5.41
N GLN A 308 11.51 10.36 -5.40
CA GLN A 308 10.98 11.71 -5.57
C GLN A 308 11.53 12.69 -4.52
N ALA A 309 11.60 12.25 -3.25
CA ALA A 309 12.14 13.04 -2.16
C ALA A 309 13.60 13.40 -2.39
N HIS A 310 14.41 12.43 -2.82
CA HIS A 310 15.82 12.66 -3.07
C HIS A 310 16.08 13.53 -4.31
N LEU A 311 15.24 13.46 -5.35
CA LEU A 311 15.28 14.43 -6.45
C LEU A 311 14.99 15.86 -5.98
N ARG A 312 14.01 16.05 -5.09
CA ARG A 312 13.72 17.37 -4.48
C ARG A 312 14.87 17.88 -3.60
N ILE A 313 15.49 16.99 -2.81
CA ILE A 313 16.68 17.33 -2.02
C ILE A 313 17.82 17.76 -2.94
N LEU A 314 18.04 17.04 -4.05
CA LEU A 314 19.08 17.39 -5.00
C LEU A 314 18.84 18.78 -5.62
N LYS A 315 17.60 19.12 -6.01
CA LYS A 315 17.24 20.47 -6.47
C LYS A 315 17.54 21.53 -5.42
N TYR A 316 17.15 21.27 -4.18
CA TYR A 316 17.43 22.17 -3.06
C TYR A 316 18.94 22.39 -2.87
N ARG A 317 19.74 21.31 -2.90
CA ARG A 317 21.21 21.38 -2.80
C ARG A 317 21.82 22.22 -3.93
N PHE A 318 21.30 22.13 -5.15
CA PHE A 318 21.74 22.99 -6.27
C PHE A 318 21.30 24.44 -6.09
N SER A 319 20.08 24.73 -5.63
CA SER A 319 19.66 26.11 -5.34
C SER A 319 20.50 26.78 -4.26
N LYS A 320 21.06 25.99 -3.33
CA LYS A 320 21.91 26.45 -2.21
C LYS A 320 23.40 26.42 -2.51
N ILE A 321 23.80 26.23 -3.76
CA ILE A 321 25.21 26.09 -4.13
C ILE A 321 26.07 27.28 -3.66
N ASN A 322 25.52 28.50 -3.68
CA ASN A 322 26.24 29.71 -3.28
C ASN A 322 26.18 29.98 -1.77
N ASP A 323 25.06 29.68 -1.12
CA ASP A 323 24.87 29.89 0.32
C ASP A 323 25.72 28.90 1.15
N ASN A 324 25.71 27.63 0.77
CA ASN A 324 26.55 26.60 1.42
C ASN A 324 28.05 26.85 1.19
N TYR A 325 28.40 27.45 0.05
CA TYR A 325 29.76 27.93 -0.21
C TYR A 325 30.11 29.08 0.75
N LYS A 326 29.26 30.12 0.86
CA LYS A 326 29.49 31.29 1.73
C LYS A 326 29.58 30.92 3.22
N GLU A 327 28.79 29.97 3.71
CA GLU A 327 28.82 29.53 5.12
C GLU A 327 30.08 28.73 5.48
N ASN A 328 30.68 27.99 4.54
CA ASN A 328 31.88 27.19 4.78
C ASN A 328 33.19 27.96 4.55
N ILE A 329 33.10 29.23 4.17
CA ILE A 329 34.22 30.12 3.92
C ILE A 329 34.46 30.99 5.14
N ASN A 330 35.59 30.77 5.81
CA ASN A 330 36.11 31.77 6.74
C ASN A 330 36.59 33.00 5.93
N ILE A 331 36.43 34.19 6.51
CA ILE A 331 36.84 35.48 5.93
C ILE A 331 38.33 35.47 5.50
N THR A 332 39.14 34.60 6.10
CA THR A 332 40.59 34.42 5.87
C THR A 332 40.98 33.37 4.81
N SER A 333 40.02 32.68 4.18
CA SER A 333 40.33 31.61 3.22
C SER A 333 40.91 32.11 1.90
N THR A 334 41.91 31.40 1.41
CA THR A 334 42.58 31.68 0.13
C THR A 334 41.67 31.36 -1.06
N ILE A 335 41.96 31.97 -2.22
CA ILE A 335 41.21 31.72 -3.47
C ILE A 335 41.25 30.24 -3.86
N GLU A 336 42.36 29.55 -3.61
CA GLU A 336 42.53 28.12 -3.92
C GLU A 336 41.65 27.23 -3.03
N GLU A 337 41.55 27.51 -1.72
CA GLU A 337 40.67 26.79 -0.81
C GLU A 337 39.20 26.94 -1.20
N LYS A 338 38.79 28.14 -1.63
CA LYS A 338 37.45 28.42 -2.12
C LYS A 338 37.09 27.56 -3.34
N ILE A 339 37.96 27.54 -4.35
CA ILE A 339 37.77 26.71 -5.56
C ILE A 339 37.71 25.22 -5.19
N GLN A 340 38.52 24.77 -4.23
CA GLN A 340 38.52 23.37 -3.80
C GLN A 340 37.22 22.97 -3.08
N ILE A 341 36.64 23.86 -2.27
CA ILE A 341 35.35 23.67 -1.61
C ILE A 341 34.20 23.61 -2.64
N GLU A 342 34.17 24.55 -3.60
CA GLU A 342 33.19 24.56 -4.71
C GLU A 342 33.20 23.22 -5.46
N LYS A 343 34.40 22.81 -5.90
CA LYS A 343 34.62 21.57 -6.64
C LYS A 343 34.15 20.35 -5.84
N LYS A 344 34.50 20.27 -4.56
CA LYS A 344 34.09 19.16 -3.69
C LYS A 344 32.56 19.09 -3.56
N TYR A 345 31.90 20.22 -3.37
CA TYR A 345 30.44 20.28 -3.24
C TYR A 345 29.73 19.83 -4.52
N LEU A 346 30.21 20.29 -5.69
CA LEU A 346 29.68 19.87 -6.99
C LEU A 346 29.87 18.38 -7.26
N ILE A 347 31.04 17.84 -6.95
CA ILE A 347 31.31 16.40 -7.05
C ILE A 347 30.36 15.62 -6.15
N ASP A 348 30.10 16.09 -4.92
CA ASP A 348 29.19 15.42 -4.00
C ASP A 348 27.74 15.47 -4.49
N CYS A 349 27.29 16.58 -5.07
CA CYS A 349 25.96 16.69 -5.69
C CYS A 349 25.84 15.77 -6.91
N PHE A 350 26.88 15.68 -7.74
CA PHE A 350 26.89 14.79 -8.91
C PHE A 350 26.90 13.32 -8.52
N LYS A 351 27.71 12.92 -7.52
CA LYS A 351 27.66 11.57 -6.95
C LYS A 351 26.28 11.26 -6.39
N TYR A 352 25.67 12.22 -5.70
CA TYR A 352 24.32 12.06 -5.17
C TYR A 352 23.28 11.86 -6.28
N TYR A 353 23.32 12.65 -7.35
CA TYR A 353 22.49 12.45 -8.55
C TYR A 353 22.67 11.05 -9.16
N PHE A 354 23.91 10.63 -9.40
CA PHE A 354 24.20 9.32 -9.97
C PHE A 354 23.65 8.18 -9.10
N ASN A 355 23.78 8.30 -7.78
CA ASN A 355 23.22 7.32 -6.86
C ASN A 355 21.69 7.28 -6.89
N ILE A 356 21.01 8.44 -6.96
CA ILE A 356 19.55 8.48 -7.10
C ILE A 356 19.14 7.79 -8.40
N HIS A 357 19.85 8.09 -9.49
CA HIS A 357 19.58 7.49 -10.79
C HIS A 357 19.73 5.95 -10.75
N GLU A 358 20.83 5.44 -10.20
CA GLU A 358 21.07 4.00 -10.00
C GLU A 358 20.01 3.35 -9.10
N PHE A 359 19.63 4.00 -8.00
CA PHE A 359 18.57 3.53 -7.11
C PHE A 359 17.26 3.34 -7.87
N ALA A 360 16.84 4.35 -8.62
CA ALA A 360 15.56 4.30 -9.32
C ALA A 360 15.58 3.41 -10.58
N LYS A 361 16.73 3.24 -11.23
CA LYS A 361 16.92 2.20 -12.26
C LYS A 361 16.79 0.80 -11.67
N SER A 362 17.43 0.55 -10.54
CA SER A 362 17.32 -0.72 -9.81
C SER A 362 15.90 -0.97 -9.32
N LEU A 363 15.21 0.07 -8.81
CA LEU A 363 13.82 0.01 -8.39
C LEU A 363 12.90 -0.39 -9.55
N ASN A 364 13.03 0.30 -10.68
CA ASN A 364 12.23 0.00 -11.86
C ASN A 364 12.49 -1.43 -12.37
N GLY A 365 13.75 -1.87 -12.45
CA GLY A 365 14.09 -3.23 -12.86
C GLY A 365 13.54 -4.32 -11.93
N THR A 366 13.55 -4.07 -10.62
CA THR A 366 13.07 -5.01 -9.57
C THR A 366 11.56 -5.27 -9.65
N PHE A 367 10.77 -4.30 -10.12
CA PHE A 367 9.31 -4.39 -10.08
C PHE A 367 8.64 -4.32 -11.47
N THR A 368 9.40 -4.14 -12.55
CA THR A 368 8.86 -3.88 -13.89
C THR A 368 7.87 -4.96 -14.37
N TYR A 369 8.19 -6.24 -14.13
CA TYR A 369 7.35 -7.37 -14.55
C TYR A 369 6.11 -7.52 -13.67
N SER A 370 6.24 -7.36 -12.35
CA SER A 370 5.09 -7.41 -11.43
C SER A 370 4.09 -6.31 -11.74
N ILE A 371 4.58 -5.09 -11.99
CA ILE A 371 3.73 -3.96 -12.39
C ILE A 371 3.07 -4.27 -13.74
N PHE A 372 3.80 -4.85 -14.71
CA PHE A 372 3.25 -5.14 -16.04
C PHE A 372 2.09 -6.13 -15.98
N ILE A 373 2.28 -7.23 -15.24
CA ILE A 373 1.23 -8.24 -15.04
C ILE A 373 0.04 -7.60 -14.33
N GLN A 374 0.26 -6.73 -13.35
CA GLN A 374 -0.82 -6.00 -12.68
C GLN A 374 -1.63 -5.13 -13.65
N TYR A 375 -0.99 -4.38 -14.55
CA TYR A 375 -1.71 -3.60 -15.58
C TYR A 375 -2.57 -4.50 -16.47
N PHE A 376 -1.99 -5.59 -16.97
CA PHE A 376 -2.67 -6.48 -17.89
C PHE A 376 -3.87 -7.17 -17.23
N VAL A 377 -3.66 -7.76 -16.05
CA VAL A 377 -4.72 -8.49 -15.33
C VAL A 377 -5.78 -7.54 -14.79
N ASN A 378 -5.42 -6.35 -14.27
CA ASN A 378 -6.42 -5.35 -13.86
C ASN A 378 -7.29 -4.89 -15.04
N SER A 379 -6.73 -4.76 -16.25
CA SER A 379 -7.51 -4.35 -17.43
C SER A 379 -8.58 -5.39 -17.76
N ILE A 380 -8.22 -6.69 -17.74
CA ILE A 380 -9.16 -7.79 -17.95
C ILE A 380 -10.20 -7.83 -16.83
N ALA A 381 -9.77 -7.70 -15.58
CA ALA A 381 -10.66 -7.71 -14.42
C ALA A 381 -11.69 -6.58 -14.47
N ILE A 382 -11.26 -5.35 -14.78
CA ILE A 382 -12.16 -4.20 -14.91
C ILE A 382 -13.16 -4.42 -16.05
N CYS A 383 -12.71 -4.95 -17.21
CA CYS A 383 -13.62 -5.24 -18.32
C CYS A 383 -14.65 -6.31 -17.96
N SER A 384 -14.22 -7.39 -17.28
CA SER A 384 -15.12 -8.46 -16.84
C SER A 384 -16.13 -7.98 -15.81
N SER A 385 -15.71 -7.17 -14.83
CA SER A 385 -16.60 -6.59 -13.84
C SER A 385 -17.55 -5.55 -14.44
N ALA A 386 -17.10 -4.76 -15.41
CA ALA A 386 -17.94 -3.82 -16.15
C ALA A 386 -19.03 -4.57 -16.95
N PHE A 387 -18.67 -5.65 -17.63
CA PHE A 387 -19.65 -6.54 -18.28
C PHE A 387 -20.65 -7.10 -17.26
N GLN A 388 -20.18 -7.54 -16.10
CA GLN A 388 -21.05 -8.05 -15.04
C GLN A 388 -22.07 -7.01 -14.54
N LEU A 389 -21.68 -5.74 -14.48
CA LEU A 389 -22.59 -4.65 -14.09
C LEU A 389 -23.78 -4.47 -15.04
N THR A 390 -23.66 -4.86 -16.32
CA THR A 390 -24.73 -4.63 -17.32
C THR A 390 -25.99 -5.46 -17.07
N TYR A 391 -25.86 -6.63 -16.44
CA TYR A 391 -26.98 -7.56 -16.18
C TYR A 391 -27.27 -7.75 -14.68
N THR A 392 -26.57 -7.02 -13.82
CA THR A 392 -26.76 -7.08 -12.37
C THR A 392 -27.75 -5.99 -11.96
N ASP A 393 -28.76 -6.33 -11.16
CA ASP A 393 -29.78 -5.37 -10.72
C ASP A 393 -29.14 -4.20 -9.97
N THR A 394 -29.52 -2.97 -10.31
CA THR A 394 -28.89 -1.75 -9.80
C THR A 394 -29.03 -1.53 -8.30
N LEU A 395 -30.02 -2.16 -7.67
CA LEU A 395 -30.26 -2.12 -6.21
C LEU A 395 -29.70 -3.35 -5.48
N SER A 396 -29.07 -4.29 -6.19
CA SER A 396 -28.48 -5.48 -5.59
C SER A 396 -27.18 -5.16 -4.84
N LYS A 397 -26.87 -5.98 -3.84
CA LYS A 397 -25.59 -5.91 -3.10
C LYS A 397 -24.41 -6.21 -4.03
N GLU A 398 -24.59 -7.16 -4.95
CA GLU A 398 -23.61 -7.53 -5.97
C GLU A 398 -23.19 -6.31 -6.80
N PHE A 399 -24.14 -5.47 -7.23
CA PHE A 399 -23.86 -4.24 -7.98
C PHE A 399 -22.97 -3.27 -7.22
N GLY A 400 -23.29 -2.99 -5.94
CA GLY A 400 -22.47 -2.12 -5.11
C GLY A 400 -21.05 -2.68 -4.88
N SER A 401 -20.97 -3.99 -4.70
CA SER A 401 -19.71 -4.71 -4.48
C SER A 401 -18.77 -4.65 -5.70
N LEU A 402 -19.33 -4.75 -6.91
CA LEU A 402 -18.62 -4.65 -8.19
C LEU A 402 -18.14 -3.22 -8.47
N ILE A 403 -18.93 -2.21 -8.11
CA ILE A 403 -18.50 -0.80 -8.21
C ILE A 403 -17.28 -0.55 -7.30
N VAL A 404 -17.35 -0.98 -6.04
CA VAL A 404 -16.23 -0.84 -5.10
C VAL A 404 -15.00 -1.56 -5.64
N TYR A 405 -15.16 -2.77 -6.18
CA TYR A 405 -14.08 -3.53 -6.81
C TYR A 405 -13.44 -2.77 -7.99
N ILE A 406 -14.24 -2.25 -8.93
CA ILE A 406 -13.72 -1.48 -10.08
C ILE A 406 -12.97 -0.22 -9.61
N ILE A 407 -13.49 0.49 -8.61
CA ILE A 407 -12.82 1.66 -8.02
C ILE A 407 -11.47 1.24 -7.42
N CYS A 408 -11.43 0.15 -6.65
CA CYS A 408 -10.19 -0.36 -6.05
C CYS A 408 -9.15 -0.74 -7.11
N MET A 409 -9.53 -1.49 -8.14
CA MET A 409 -8.64 -1.92 -9.22
C MET A 409 -8.11 -0.74 -10.05
N THR A 410 -8.97 0.26 -10.29
CA THR A 410 -8.60 1.50 -10.98
C THR A 410 -7.63 2.33 -10.13
N LEU A 411 -7.89 2.46 -8.83
CA LEU A 411 -7.04 3.22 -7.92
C LEU A 411 -5.64 2.61 -7.78
N GLN A 412 -5.54 1.28 -7.79
CA GLN A 412 -4.25 0.57 -7.83
C GLN A 412 -3.40 0.99 -9.03
N ILE A 413 -3.97 1.02 -10.24
CA ILE A 413 -3.27 1.45 -11.46
C ILE A 413 -2.88 2.93 -11.36
N TYR A 414 -3.83 3.77 -10.95
CA TYR A 414 -3.64 5.21 -10.82
C TYR A 414 -2.44 5.56 -9.94
N LEU A 415 -2.26 4.87 -8.80
CA LEU A 415 -1.14 5.10 -7.89
C LEU A 415 0.21 4.95 -8.59
N TYR A 416 0.41 3.85 -9.34
CA TYR A 416 1.66 3.62 -10.07
C TYR A 416 1.92 4.69 -11.13
N CYS A 417 0.89 5.07 -11.91
CA CYS A 417 1.01 6.14 -12.89
C CYS A 417 1.33 7.49 -12.24
N SER A 418 0.65 7.83 -11.14
CA SER A 418 0.83 9.10 -10.45
C SER A 418 2.25 9.23 -9.88
N PHE A 419 2.78 8.18 -9.25
CA PHE A 419 4.15 8.20 -8.73
C PHE A 419 5.20 8.21 -9.85
N GLY A 420 4.96 7.47 -10.94
CA GLY A 420 5.84 7.47 -12.12
C GLY A 420 5.91 8.85 -12.78
N GLU A 421 4.77 9.52 -12.94
CA GLU A 421 4.65 10.88 -13.47
C GLU A 421 5.38 11.88 -12.57
N ASN A 422 5.15 11.82 -11.26
CA ASN A 422 5.79 12.72 -10.30
C ASN A 422 7.32 12.60 -10.32
N ILE A 423 7.87 11.38 -10.42
CA ILE A 423 9.32 11.19 -10.53
C ILE A 423 9.84 11.77 -11.86
N SER A 424 9.13 11.50 -12.96
CA SER A 424 9.51 12.00 -14.29
C SER A 424 9.51 13.53 -14.31
N TYR A 425 8.48 14.15 -13.75
CA TYR A 425 8.35 15.60 -13.61
C TYR A 425 9.47 16.20 -12.74
N GLU A 426 9.77 15.60 -11.58
CA GLU A 426 10.86 16.08 -10.74
C GLU A 426 12.23 15.94 -11.42
N SER A 427 12.43 14.89 -12.23
CA SER A 427 13.65 14.68 -12.98
C SER A 427 13.80 15.67 -14.14
N GLU A 428 12.75 15.97 -14.88
CA GLU A 428 12.77 16.90 -16.01
C GLU A 428 13.06 18.34 -15.55
N THR A 429 12.39 18.76 -14.48
CA THR A 429 12.55 20.10 -13.91
C THR A 429 13.85 20.27 -13.11
N LEU A 430 14.65 19.21 -12.94
CA LEU A 430 15.96 19.29 -12.29
C LEU A 430 16.91 20.22 -13.04
N THR A 431 16.98 20.11 -14.36
CA THR A 431 17.86 20.95 -15.19
C THR A 431 17.51 22.44 -15.05
N LEU A 432 16.21 22.77 -15.06
CA LEU A 432 15.73 24.13 -14.84
C LEU A 432 16.09 24.63 -13.44
N SER A 433 15.93 23.78 -12.42
CA SER A 433 16.30 24.14 -11.03
C SER A 433 17.79 24.42 -10.87
N ILE A 434 18.65 23.72 -11.63
CA ILE A 434 20.10 24.01 -11.65
C ILE A 434 20.35 25.33 -12.38
N TYR A 435 19.64 25.60 -13.47
CA TYR A 435 19.76 26.84 -14.25
C TYR A 435 19.33 28.08 -13.46
N ASP A 436 18.30 27.96 -12.63
CA ASP A 436 17.80 29.03 -11.77
C ASP A 436 18.67 29.28 -10.53
N SER A 437 19.67 28.43 -10.27
CA SER A 437 20.64 28.66 -9.20
C SER A 437 21.59 29.82 -9.52
N GLU A 438 22.27 30.37 -8.52
CA GLU A 438 23.28 31.43 -8.72
C GLU A 438 24.61 30.90 -9.32
N TRP A 439 24.54 29.97 -10.29
CA TRP A 439 25.68 29.27 -10.89
C TRP A 439 26.67 30.18 -11.63
N THR A 440 26.24 31.39 -12.03
CA THR A 440 27.11 32.39 -12.69
C THR A 440 28.21 32.91 -11.77
N SER A 441 28.02 32.83 -10.45
CA SER A 441 29.00 33.23 -9.44
C SER A 441 30.14 32.23 -9.23
N LEU A 442 30.02 31.01 -9.77
CA LEU A 442 31.03 29.96 -9.65
C LEU A 442 32.27 30.24 -10.51
N SER A 443 33.39 29.61 -10.15
CA SER A 443 34.60 29.62 -10.97
C SER A 443 34.35 29.05 -12.39
N ILE A 444 35.13 29.47 -13.39
CA ILE A 444 34.92 29.11 -14.81
C ILE A 444 34.95 27.59 -15.02
N ASN A 445 35.85 26.89 -14.32
CA ASN A 445 35.95 25.44 -14.41
C ASN A 445 34.69 24.76 -13.84
N GLU A 446 34.18 25.25 -12.73
CA GLU A 446 32.97 24.68 -12.11
C GLU A 446 31.70 25.02 -12.88
N ARG A 447 31.63 26.18 -13.55
CA ARG A 447 30.57 26.47 -14.54
C ARG A 447 30.57 25.44 -15.68
N LYS A 448 31.73 25.08 -16.22
CA LYS A 448 31.84 24.02 -17.24
C LYS A 448 31.40 22.66 -16.70
N SER A 449 31.81 22.29 -15.49
CA SER A 449 31.36 21.06 -14.81
C SER A 449 29.83 21.04 -14.68
N LEU A 450 29.23 22.14 -14.25
CA LEU A 450 27.79 22.25 -14.04
C LEU A 450 26.99 22.15 -15.35
N ILE A 451 27.51 22.68 -16.47
CA ILE A 451 26.93 22.46 -17.80
C ILE A 451 26.92 20.97 -18.18
N ILE A 452 27.99 20.23 -17.86
CA ILE A 452 28.04 18.77 -18.11
C ILE A 452 27.00 18.04 -17.24
N ILE A 453 26.83 18.46 -15.98
CA ILE A 453 25.79 17.93 -15.09
C ILE A 453 24.40 18.20 -15.67
N MET A 454 24.11 19.43 -16.10
CA MET A 454 22.85 19.80 -16.76
C MET A 454 22.60 18.93 -18.00
N ALA A 455 23.61 18.75 -18.85
CA ALA A 455 23.49 17.89 -20.02
C ALA A 455 23.14 16.44 -19.64
N SER A 456 23.66 15.96 -18.50
CA SER A 456 23.38 14.62 -17.96
C SER A 456 21.98 14.50 -17.34
N THR A 457 21.35 15.61 -16.94
CA THR A 457 19.99 15.65 -16.37
C THR A 457 18.90 15.87 -17.42
N LEU A 458 19.27 16.22 -18.66
CA LEU A 458 18.33 16.37 -19.78
C LEU A 458 17.64 15.06 -20.19
N ALA A 459 18.21 13.90 -19.84
CA ALA A 459 17.56 12.61 -20.02
C ALA A 459 16.73 12.30 -18.75
N PRO A 460 15.40 12.52 -18.77
CA PRO A 460 14.59 12.37 -17.56
C PRO A 460 14.54 10.90 -17.12
N GLN A 461 14.42 10.71 -15.81
CA GLN A 461 14.20 9.40 -15.22
C GLN A 461 12.75 8.96 -15.42
N VAL A 462 12.55 8.09 -16.42
CA VAL A 462 11.24 7.55 -16.77
C VAL A 462 11.09 6.11 -16.31
N TYR A 463 10.03 5.82 -15.57
CA TYR A 463 9.69 4.46 -15.15
C TYR A 463 8.93 3.74 -16.26
N LYS A 464 9.36 2.51 -16.57
CA LYS A 464 8.78 1.66 -17.61
C LYS A 464 8.41 0.29 -17.05
N SER A 465 7.19 -0.14 -17.34
CA SER A 465 6.65 -1.45 -17.00
C SER A 465 6.68 -2.38 -18.21
N GLY A 466 7.21 -3.60 -18.02
CA GLY A 466 7.36 -4.61 -19.08
C GLY A 466 8.19 -4.11 -20.29
N TYR A 467 9.06 -3.12 -20.07
CA TYR A 467 9.81 -2.36 -21.09
C TYR A 467 8.97 -1.65 -22.18
N MET A 468 7.64 -1.75 -22.13
CA MET A 468 6.73 -1.26 -23.16
C MET A 468 5.90 -0.08 -22.68
N ILE A 469 5.38 -0.14 -21.44
CA ILE A 469 4.43 0.85 -20.91
C ILE A 469 5.17 1.86 -20.06
N THR A 470 5.14 3.13 -20.45
CA THR A 470 5.64 4.23 -19.61
C THR A 470 4.61 4.53 -18.52
N LEU A 471 5.03 4.47 -17.25
CA LEU A 471 4.18 4.84 -16.11
C LEU A 471 3.90 6.34 -16.12
N SER A 472 2.75 6.72 -16.66
CA SER A 472 2.34 8.12 -16.87
C SER A 472 0.84 8.27 -16.72
N LEU A 473 0.36 9.46 -16.36
CA LEU A 473 -1.08 9.73 -16.29
C LEU A 473 -1.78 9.52 -17.64
N ARG A 474 -1.06 9.74 -18.75
CA ARG A 474 -1.56 9.45 -20.10
C ARG A 474 -1.78 7.95 -20.36
N ALA A 475 -0.89 7.09 -19.85
CA ALA A 475 -1.08 5.65 -19.93
C ALA A 475 -2.30 5.20 -19.13
N PHE A 476 -2.53 5.81 -17.95
CA PHE A 476 -3.74 5.56 -17.16
C PHE A 476 -5.00 5.97 -17.92
N THR A 477 -5.05 7.17 -18.50
CA THR A 477 -6.22 7.62 -19.25
C THR A 477 -6.53 6.71 -20.43
N ASN A 478 -5.52 6.18 -21.13
CA ASN A 478 -5.76 5.26 -22.24
C ASN A 478 -6.43 3.95 -21.77
N VAL A 479 -6.00 3.39 -20.63
CA VAL A 479 -6.63 2.21 -20.04
C VAL A 479 -8.06 2.54 -19.58
N SER A 480 -8.28 3.68 -18.93
CA SER A 480 -9.61 4.12 -18.51
C SER A 480 -10.55 4.41 -19.69
N ILE A 481 -10.03 4.91 -20.81
CA ILE A 481 -10.80 5.16 -22.03
C ILE A 481 -11.23 3.84 -22.68
N ILE A 482 -10.37 2.82 -22.73
CA ILE A 482 -10.74 1.49 -23.23
C ILE A 482 -11.88 0.91 -22.40
N VAL A 483 -11.81 1.06 -21.07
CA VAL A 483 -12.89 0.64 -20.16
C VAL A 483 -14.18 1.43 -20.41
N ASN A 484 -14.10 2.76 -20.58
CA ASN A 484 -15.27 3.59 -20.89
C ASN A 484 -15.90 3.21 -22.24
N ILE A 485 -15.10 2.93 -23.27
CA ILE A 485 -15.62 2.52 -24.58
C ILE A 485 -16.38 1.18 -24.46
N HIS A 486 -15.92 0.24 -23.62
CA HIS A 486 -16.64 -1.02 -23.37
C HIS A 486 -17.83 -0.91 -22.41
N ILE A 487 -18.00 0.20 -21.68
CA ILE A 487 -19.19 0.45 -20.86
C ILE A 487 -20.30 1.14 -21.67
N TYR A 488 -19.93 1.89 -22.71
CA TYR A 488 -20.88 2.61 -23.58
C TYR A 488 -21.40 1.78 -24.77
N PHE A 489 -20.78 0.63 -25.06
CA PHE A 489 -21.24 -0.37 -26.04
C PHE A 489 -21.66 -1.63 -25.30
#